data_AF-A0A8H3U186-F1
#
_entry.id   AF-A0A8H3U186-F1
#
_cell.length_a   1.000
_cell.length_b   1.000
_cell.length_c   1.000
_cell.angle_alpha   90.00
_cell.angle_beta   90.00
_cell.angle_gamma   90.00
#
_symmetry.space_group_name_H-M   'P 1'
#
loop_
_entity.id
_entity.type
_entity.pdbx_description
1 polymer ?
#
loop_
_entity_poly.entity_id
_entity_poly.type
_entity_poly.pdbx_seq_one_letter_code
_entity_poly.pdbx_strand_id
1 'polypeptide(L)'
;MQLLDELSMIYCSCVALYAVISPDLSKTTRPYFLVFVLSLAIFISGYYHFLQTPEFHQICFAIIVAIVAFKNMYTMETKLRPERLVTKGSTTPPYDVKVENWDVKRTGSWTPEGEMLRQGPRGSVDERKTKALKSMWIMVACGLGTIGAGFLLWNLDTMYCSHWRRWRRQVGLPWGMLLEGHAWWHVLTGLAAYYLLTWGVYLRYCLEGRMDEVELVWPSLWTSMPTVEKRDETRF
;
A
#
# COMPACT_ATOMS: atom_id res chain seq x y z
N MET A 1 29.95 0.04 4.62
CA MET A 1 28.93 0.89 3.97
C MET A 1 27.55 0.22 3.85
N GLN A 2 27.38 -1.05 4.26
CA GLN A 2 26.09 -1.76 4.24
C GLN A 2 25.12 -1.34 5.37
N LEU A 3 25.66 -0.94 6.53
CA LEU A 3 24.87 -0.56 7.70
C LEU A 3 23.94 0.65 7.46
N LEU A 4 24.40 1.67 6.71
CA LEU A 4 23.59 2.87 6.45
C LEU A 4 22.36 2.55 5.58
N ASP A 5 22.55 1.70 4.58
CA ASP A 5 21.50 1.23 3.68
C ASP A 5 20.44 0.44 4.49
N GLU A 6 20.87 -0.59 5.22
CA GLU A 6 20.00 -1.46 6.00
C GLU A 6 19.23 -0.71 7.10
N LEU A 7 19.89 0.16 7.86
CA LEU A 7 19.23 0.93 8.91
C LEU A 7 18.19 1.90 8.34
N SER A 8 18.48 2.53 7.19
CA SER A 8 17.52 3.44 6.54
C SER A 8 16.21 2.74 6.16
N MET A 9 16.27 1.48 5.73
CA MET A 9 15.09 0.67 5.42
C MET A 9 14.23 0.41 6.65
N ILE A 10 14.84 0.12 7.81
CA ILE A 10 14.11 -0.08 9.07
C ILE A 10 13.41 1.22 9.49
N TYR A 11 14.13 2.35 9.45
CA TYR A 11 13.55 3.64 9.83
C TYR A 11 12.37 4.04 8.96
N CYS A 12 12.50 3.88 7.63
CA CYS A 12 11.42 4.15 6.70
C CYS A 12 10.20 3.25 6.96
N SER A 13 10.43 1.95 7.21
CA SER A 13 9.36 0.99 7.52
C SER A 13 8.65 1.30 8.84
N CYS A 14 9.39 1.74 9.86
CA CYS A 14 8.83 2.22 11.12
C CYS A 14 7.97 3.48 10.93
N VAL A 15 8.40 4.43 10.10
CA VAL A 15 7.59 5.61 9.74
C VAL A 15 6.30 5.19 9.03
N ALA A 16 6.38 4.26 8.08
CA ALA A 16 5.20 3.72 7.39
C ALA A 16 4.24 3.01 8.37
N LEU A 17 4.78 2.22 9.31
CA LEU A 17 4.01 1.57 10.38
C LEU A 17 3.25 2.59 11.22
N TYR A 18 3.93 3.66 11.64
CA TYR A 18 3.29 4.75 12.37
C TYR A 18 2.19 5.42 11.53
N ALA A 19 2.47 5.74 10.26
CA ALA A 19 1.52 6.40 9.38
C ALA A 19 0.25 5.56 9.14
N VAL A 20 0.35 4.23 9.10
CA VAL A 20 -0.79 3.35 8.82
C VAL A 20 -1.63 3.06 10.07
N ILE A 21 -1.01 2.96 11.25
CA ILE A 21 -1.73 2.61 12.48
C ILE A 21 -2.22 3.83 13.25
N SER A 22 -1.44 4.91 13.29
CA SER A 22 -1.77 6.12 14.09
C SER A 22 -3.14 6.74 13.82
N PRO A 23 -3.73 6.71 12.61
CA PRO A 23 -5.07 7.26 12.37
C PRO A 23 -6.18 6.52 13.11
N ASP A 24 -6.03 5.21 13.34
CA ASP A 24 -7.02 4.41 14.06
C ASP A 24 -6.85 4.50 15.60
N LEU A 25 -5.80 5.15 16.09
CA LEU A 25 -5.55 5.33 17.52
C LEU A 25 -6.18 6.61 18.07
N SER A 26 -6.61 6.55 19.33
CA SER A 26 -7.09 7.71 20.08
C SER A 26 -5.99 8.76 20.29
N LYS A 27 -6.38 10.02 20.54
CA LYS A 27 -5.43 11.11 20.84
C LYS A 27 -4.51 10.81 22.02
N THR A 28 -4.99 10.02 22.98
CA THR A 28 -4.23 9.62 24.17
C THR A 28 -3.28 8.47 23.88
N THR A 29 -3.69 7.49 23.06
CA THR A 29 -2.88 6.29 22.75
C THR A 29 -1.80 6.56 21.70
N ARG A 30 -2.03 7.50 20.78
CA ARG A 30 -1.12 7.85 19.69
C ARG A 30 0.31 8.22 20.13
N PRO A 31 0.55 9.07 21.15
CA PRO A 31 1.92 9.37 21.60
C PRO A 31 2.64 8.14 22.17
N TYR A 32 1.96 7.26 22.91
CA TYR A 32 2.58 6.01 23.38
C TYR A 32 2.99 5.10 22.23
N PHE A 33 2.18 5.04 21.17
CA PHE A 33 2.54 4.28 19.98
C PHE A 33 3.73 4.88 19.22
N LEU A 34 3.84 6.21 19.15
CA LEU A 34 5.03 6.86 18.60
C LEU A 34 6.30 6.47 19.39
N VAL A 35 6.24 6.54 20.72
CA VAL A 35 7.35 6.10 21.59
C VAL A 35 7.68 4.63 21.35
N PHE A 36 6.68 3.77 21.23
CA PHE A 36 6.89 2.35 20.90
C PHE A 36 7.63 2.17 19.57
N VAL A 37 7.20 2.83 18.50
CA VAL A 37 7.83 2.72 17.17
C VAL A 37 9.27 3.24 17.18
N LEU A 38 9.54 4.34 17.89
CA LEU A 38 10.90 4.87 18.05
C LEU A 38 11.80 3.91 18.84
N SER A 39 11.30 3.38 19.96
CA SER A 39 12.00 2.38 20.76
C SER A 39 12.28 1.11 19.96
N LEU A 40 11.34 0.68 19.12
CA LEU A 40 11.51 -0.46 18.22
C LEU A 40 12.63 -0.20 17.19
N ALA A 41 12.66 0.98 16.58
CA ALA A 41 13.73 1.34 15.64
C ALA A 41 15.11 1.36 16.31
N ILE A 42 15.22 1.96 17.50
CA ILE A 42 16.47 1.98 18.29
C ILE A 42 16.90 0.57 18.68
N PHE A 43 15.96 -0.25 19.16
CA PHE A 43 16.22 -1.63 19.55
C PHE A 43 16.75 -2.46 18.37
N ILE A 44 16.04 -2.46 17.24
CA ILE A 44 16.47 -3.18 16.04
C ILE A 44 17.86 -2.72 15.61
N SER A 45 18.11 -1.41 15.62
CA SER A 45 19.42 -0.85 15.21
C SER A 45 20.56 -1.27 16.13
N GLY A 46 20.36 -1.15 17.45
CA GLY A 46 21.35 -1.53 18.44
C GLY A 46 21.61 -3.03 18.47
N TYR A 47 20.55 -3.83 18.38
CA TYR A 47 20.67 -5.29 18.37
C TYR A 47 21.29 -5.80 17.07
N TYR A 48 20.95 -5.19 15.93
CA TYR A 48 21.60 -5.49 14.65
C TYR A 48 23.08 -5.14 14.67
N HIS A 49 23.46 -4.00 15.28
CA HIS A 49 24.86 -3.62 15.45
C HIS A 49 25.63 -4.62 16.32
N PHE A 50 24.98 -5.21 17.33
CA PHE A 50 25.56 -6.22 18.20
C PHE A 50 25.73 -7.58 17.50
N LEU A 51 24.70 -8.07 16.81
CA LEU A 51 24.73 -9.38 16.14
C LEU A 51 25.54 -9.38 14.84
N GLN A 52 25.48 -8.29 14.07
CA GLN A 52 26.10 -8.15 12.75
C GLN A 52 25.69 -9.24 11.75
N THR A 53 24.49 -9.84 11.92
CA THR A 53 23.93 -10.88 11.06
C THR A 53 22.82 -10.34 10.15
N PRO A 54 22.96 -10.39 8.82
CA PRO A 54 21.99 -9.78 7.90
C PRO A 54 20.59 -10.41 8.00
N GLU A 55 20.49 -11.66 8.45
CA GLU A 55 19.23 -12.39 8.60
C GLU A 55 18.31 -11.72 9.62
N PHE A 56 18.87 -11.19 10.72
CA PHE A 56 18.09 -10.49 11.75
C PHE A 56 17.41 -9.25 11.16
N HIS A 57 18.17 -8.44 10.43
CA HIS A 57 17.65 -7.25 9.75
C HIS A 57 16.54 -7.62 8.75
N GLN A 58 16.79 -8.61 7.90
CA GLN A 58 15.84 -9.06 6.86
C GLN A 58 14.50 -9.50 7.46
N ILE A 59 14.54 -10.28 8.55
CA ILE A 59 13.34 -10.75 9.24
C ILE A 59 12.57 -9.57 9.84
N CYS A 60 13.25 -8.67 10.56
CA CYS A 60 12.61 -7.49 11.13
C CYS A 60 11.96 -6.60 10.06
N PHE A 61 12.68 -6.32 8.98
CA PHE A 61 12.18 -5.54 7.85
C PHE A 61 10.93 -6.20 7.22
N ALA A 62 11.01 -7.50 6.92
CA ALA A 62 9.90 -8.24 6.31
C ALA A 62 8.64 -8.25 7.19
N ILE A 63 8.80 -8.42 8.51
CA ILE A 63 7.69 -8.38 9.46
C ILE A 63 7.02 -7.01 9.47
N ILE A 64 7.78 -5.92 9.57
CA ILE A 64 7.22 -4.57 9.62
C ILE A 64 6.48 -4.23 8.32
N VAL A 65 7.09 -4.51 7.16
CA VAL A 65 6.47 -4.29 5.85
C VAL A 65 5.21 -5.13 5.68
N ALA A 66 5.22 -6.39 6.12
CA ALA A 66 4.04 -7.24 6.09
C ALA A 66 2.91 -6.65 6.95
N ILE A 67 3.20 -6.22 8.18
CA ILE A 67 2.19 -5.58 9.05
C ILE A 67 1.59 -4.36 8.37
N VAL A 68 2.41 -3.50 7.77
CA VAL A 68 1.96 -2.30 7.04
C VAL A 68 1.04 -2.68 5.88
N ALA A 69 1.45 -3.63 5.04
CA ALA A 69 0.70 -4.08 3.88
C ALA A 69 -0.63 -4.74 4.29
N PHE A 70 -0.60 -5.68 5.24
CA PHE A 70 -1.81 -6.35 5.73
C PHE A 70 -2.77 -5.39 6.41
N LYS A 71 -2.26 -4.41 7.17
CA LYS A 71 -3.11 -3.41 7.82
C LYS A 71 -3.81 -2.52 6.81
N ASN A 72 -3.11 -2.06 5.77
CA ASN A 72 -3.73 -1.31 4.67
C ASN A 72 -4.76 -2.15 3.91
N MET A 73 -4.44 -3.41 3.61
CA MET A 73 -5.35 -4.34 2.93
C MET A 73 -6.61 -4.59 3.77
N TYR A 74 -6.44 -4.84 5.06
CA TYR A 74 -7.54 -5.00 6.00
C TYR A 74 -8.43 -3.75 6.05
N THR A 75 -7.84 -2.56 6.19
CA THR A 75 -8.58 -1.29 6.18
C THR A 75 -9.34 -1.12 4.88
N MET A 76 -8.70 -1.39 3.73
CA MET A 76 -9.33 -1.30 2.42
C MET A 76 -10.53 -2.24 2.32
N GLU A 77 -10.37 -3.53 2.59
CA GLU A 77 -11.47 -4.52 2.48
C GLU A 77 -12.60 -4.28 3.48
N THR A 78 -12.29 -3.78 4.68
CA THR A 78 -13.32 -3.56 5.71
C THR A 78 -14.08 -2.25 5.54
N LYS A 79 -13.40 -1.17 5.14
CA LYS A 79 -14.01 0.17 5.08
C LYS A 79 -14.50 0.57 3.69
N LEU A 80 -13.92 0.03 2.59
CA LEU A 80 -14.34 0.39 1.22
C LEU A 80 -15.36 -0.54 0.61
N ARG A 81 -15.43 -1.82 1.02
CA ARG A 81 -16.32 -2.79 0.38
C ARG A 81 -17.78 -2.52 0.76
N PRO A 82 -18.64 -2.12 -0.20
CA PRO A 82 -20.01 -1.68 0.09
C PRO A 82 -20.88 -2.79 0.69
N GLU A 83 -20.55 -4.07 0.43
CA GLU A 83 -21.27 -5.23 0.95
C GLU A 83 -21.22 -5.35 2.48
N ARG A 84 -20.13 -4.92 3.14
CA ARG A 84 -19.98 -5.00 4.61
C ARG A 84 -20.61 -3.83 5.36
N LEU A 85 -20.76 -2.67 4.73
CA LEU A 85 -21.47 -1.52 5.32
C LEU A 85 -22.97 -1.79 5.50
N VAL A 86 -23.51 -2.80 4.82
CA VAL A 86 -24.93 -3.21 4.90
C VAL A 86 -25.15 -4.35 5.92
N THR A 87 -24.11 -4.86 6.59
CA THR A 87 -24.23 -6.04 7.45
C THR A 87 -23.75 -5.80 8.89
N LYS A 88 -24.48 -4.93 9.62
CA LYS A 88 -24.95 -5.14 11.01
C LYS A 88 -25.66 -3.87 11.48
N GLY A 89 -26.96 -3.77 11.18
CA GLY A 89 -27.90 -2.93 11.94
C GLY A 89 -27.81 -1.41 11.81
N SER A 90 -26.97 -0.82 10.96
CA SER A 90 -26.97 0.62 10.70
C SER A 90 -27.72 0.92 9.40
N THR A 91 -28.88 1.56 9.52
CA THR A 91 -29.64 2.07 8.37
C THR A 91 -29.18 3.45 7.89
N THR A 92 -28.13 4.03 8.49
CA THR A 92 -27.53 5.29 8.03
C THR A 92 -26.16 5.08 7.38
N PRO A 93 -25.91 5.65 6.18
CA PRO A 93 -24.61 5.64 5.53
C PRO A 93 -23.60 6.57 6.25
N PRO A 94 -22.27 6.31 6.18
CA PRO A 94 -21.25 7.17 6.81
C PRO A 94 -21.00 8.51 6.11
N TYR A 95 -21.76 8.83 5.05
CA TYR A 95 -21.74 10.12 4.40
C TYR A 95 -23.12 10.75 4.62
N ASP A 96 -23.17 11.83 5.39
CA ASP A 96 -24.39 12.60 5.64
C ASP A 96 -24.83 13.31 4.35
N VAL A 97 -25.53 12.60 3.48
CA VAL A 97 -26.66 13.22 2.80
C VAL A 97 -27.84 12.93 3.70
N LYS A 98 -28.34 13.96 4.41
CA LYS A 98 -29.65 13.91 5.06
C LYS A 98 -30.71 13.70 3.99
N VAL A 99 -30.96 12.45 3.63
CA VAL A 99 -32.19 12.05 2.95
C VAL A 99 -33.11 11.56 4.06
N GLU A 100 -34.05 12.42 4.43
CA GLU A 100 -35.10 12.12 5.38
C GLU A 100 -35.87 10.88 4.88
N ASN A 101 -35.97 9.84 5.73
CA ASN A 101 -36.69 8.57 5.52
C ASN A 101 -36.17 7.57 4.48
N TRP A 102 -35.25 6.64 4.81
CA TRP A 102 -35.20 5.33 4.12
C TRP A 102 -34.58 4.17 4.95
N ASP A 103 -35.42 3.26 5.45
CA ASP A 103 -35.04 1.90 5.89
C ASP A 103 -35.39 0.90 4.76
N VAL A 104 -34.43 0.54 3.89
CA VAL A 104 -34.65 -0.50 2.86
C VAL A 104 -34.06 -1.83 3.33
N LYS A 105 -34.92 -2.77 3.72
CA LYS A 105 -34.54 -4.17 3.96
C LYS A 105 -34.33 -4.88 2.63
N ARG A 106 -33.13 -5.42 2.40
CA ARG A 106 -32.81 -6.24 1.23
C ARG A 106 -33.40 -7.64 1.42
N THR A 107 -34.65 -7.86 1.02
CA THR A 107 -35.13 -9.21 0.68
C THR A 107 -34.54 -9.60 -0.67
N GLY A 108 -34.06 -10.84 -0.83
CA GLY A 108 -33.35 -11.32 -2.03
C GLY A 108 -34.18 -11.41 -3.32
N SER A 109 -35.31 -10.70 -3.41
CA SER A 109 -36.16 -10.61 -4.59
C SER A 109 -35.89 -9.29 -5.33
N TRP A 110 -35.81 -9.35 -6.66
CA TRP A 110 -35.77 -8.16 -7.52
C TRP A 110 -36.97 -7.25 -7.24
N THR A 111 -36.74 -5.98 -6.88
CA THR A 111 -37.78 -4.96 -6.74
C THR A 111 -37.48 -3.76 -7.64
N PRO A 112 -38.49 -3.14 -8.28
CA PRO A 112 -38.32 -1.94 -9.09
C PRO A 112 -37.67 -0.77 -8.34
N GLU A 113 -37.92 -0.62 -7.03
CA GLU A 113 -37.28 0.44 -6.23
C GLU A 113 -35.77 0.21 -6.06
N GLY A 114 -35.31 -1.05 -5.98
CA GLY A 114 -33.89 -1.39 -5.91
C GLY A 114 -33.12 -1.02 -7.18
N GLU A 115 -33.76 -1.18 -8.36
CA GLU A 115 -33.23 -0.78 -9.65
C GLU A 115 -33.12 0.75 -9.77
N MET A 116 -34.13 1.50 -9.32
CA MET A 116 -34.11 2.97 -9.30
C MET A 116 -33.02 3.51 -8.36
N LEU A 117 -32.83 2.91 -7.18
CA LEU A 117 -31.75 3.29 -6.26
C LEU A 117 -30.35 3.00 -6.83
N ARG A 118 -30.23 1.94 -7.63
CA ARG A 118 -28.99 1.60 -8.36
C ARG A 118 -28.73 2.56 -9.53
N GLN A 119 -29.75 3.13 -10.14
CA GLN A 119 -29.61 4.17 -11.16
C GLN A 119 -29.42 5.57 -10.55
N GLY A 120 -29.77 5.76 -9.27
CA GLY A 120 -29.61 7.01 -8.54
C GLY A 120 -28.20 7.29 -8.01
N PRO A 121 -28.02 8.36 -7.20
CA PRO A 121 -26.73 8.79 -6.66
C PRO A 121 -25.97 7.70 -5.88
N ARG A 122 -26.69 6.74 -5.29
CA ARG A 122 -26.10 5.63 -4.56
C ARG A 122 -25.36 4.65 -5.47
N GLY A 123 -25.95 4.25 -6.59
CA GLY A 123 -25.30 3.31 -7.51
C GLY A 123 -24.06 3.90 -8.17
N SER A 124 -24.06 5.20 -8.46
CA SER A 124 -22.86 5.88 -8.98
C SER A 124 -21.72 5.95 -7.97
N VAL A 125 -22.01 6.04 -6.66
CA VAL A 125 -21.00 5.96 -5.58
C VAL A 125 -20.47 4.54 -5.43
N ASP A 126 -21.35 3.53 -5.43
CA ASP A 126 -20.95 2.13 -5.29
C ASP A 126 -20.10 1.65 -6.49
N GLU A 127 -20.43 2.10 -7.70
CA GLU A 127 -19.62 1.85 -8.89
C GLU A 127 -18.22 2.48 -8.76
N ARG A 128 -18.13 3.73 -8.28
CA ARG A 128 -16.85 4.41 -8.04
C ARG A 128 -16.00 3.70 -6.99
N LYS A 129 -16.58 3.31 -5.84
CA LYS A 129 -15.88 2.53 -4.81
C LYS A 129 -15.37 1.20 -5.36
N THR A 130 -16.16 0.55 -6.20
CA THR A 130 -15.77 -0.71 -6.85
C THR A 130 -14.61 -0.50 -7.83
N LYS A 131 -14.62 0.58 -8.62
CA LYS A 131 -13.50 0.96 -9.50
C LYS A 131 -12.23 1.29 -8.70
N ALA A 132 -12.37 2.04 -7.62
CA ALA A 132 -11.27 2.39 -6.72
C ALA A 132 -10.65 1.13 -6.09
N LEU A 133 -11.48 0.22 -5.57
CA LEU A 133 -11.04 -1.04 -4.96
C LEU A 133 -10.32 -1.94 -5.97
N LYS A 134 -10.83 -2.08 -7.19
CA LYS A 134 -10.15 -2.82 -8.26
C LYS A 134 -8.78 -2.22 -8.58
N SER A 135 -8.72 -0.89 -8.70
CA SER A 135 -7.46 -0.20 -9.02
C SER A 135 -6.43 -0.36 -7.90
N MET A 136 -6.85 -0.26 -6.63
CA MET A 136 -5.98 -0.52 -5.48
C MET A 136 -5.47 -1.96 -5.44
N TRP A 137 -6.30 -2.96 -5.76
CA TRP A 137 -5.84 -4.35 -5.85
C TRP A 137 -4.81 -4.57 -6.96
N ILE A 138 -4.93 -3.87 -8.09
CA ILE A 138 -3.91 -3.90 -9.14
C ILE A 138 -2.60 -3.29 -8.62
N MET A 139 -2.65 -2.16 -7.91
CA MET A 139 -1.45 -1.57 -7.29
C MET A 139 -0.79 -2.52 -6.28
N VAL A 140 -1.60 -3.23 -5.47
CA VAL A 140 -1.10 -4.24 -4.53
C VAL A 140 -0.42 -5.38 -5.29
N ALA A 141 -1.04 -5.89 -6.36
CA ALA A 141 -0.44 -6.95 -7.17
C ALA A 141 0.88 -6.50 -7.83
N CYS A 142 0.93 -5.27 -8.36
CA CYS A 142 2.15 -4.70 -8.93
C CYS A 142 3.25 -4.50 -7.88
N GLY A 143 2.93 -3.98 -6.70
CA GLY A 143 3.89 -3.79 -5.61
C GLY A 143 4.42 -5.11 -5.04
N LEU A 144 3.56 -6.11 -4.87
CA LEU A 144 3.97 -7.48 -4.48
C LEU A 144 4.80 -8.16 -5.58
N GLY A 145 4.44 -7.92 -6.85
CA GLY A 145 5.20 -8.40 -7.99
C GLY A 145 6.62 -7.81 -8.03
N THR A 146 6.77 -6.51 -7.80
CA THR A 146 8.08 -5.85 -7.85
C THR A 146 8.97 -6.24 -6.68
N ILE A 147 8.43 -6.32 -5.45
CA ILE A 147 9.22 -6.80 -4.30
C ILE A 147 9.62 -8.28 -4.45
N GLY A 148 8.73 -9.12 -4.99
CA GLY A 148 9.02 -10.52 -5.28
C GLY A 148 10.09 -10.70 -6.36
N ALA A 149 10.00 -9.91 -7.44
CA ALA A 149 11.02 -9.89 -8.49
C ALA A 149 12.38 -9.40 -7.95
N GLY A 150 12.39 -8.37 -7.11
CA GLY A 150 13.59 -7.91 -6.44
C GLY A 150 14.21 -9.02 -5.60
N PHE A 151 13.40 -9.69 -4.76
CA PHE A 151 13.88 -10.75 -3.88
C PHE A 151 14.46 -11.91 -4.69
N LEU A 152 13.82 -12.28 -5.81
CA LEU A 152 14.34 -13.29 -6.72
C LEU A 152 15.71 -12.89 -7.29
N LEU A 153 15.85 -11.66 -7.80
CA LEU A 153 17.13 -11.16 -8.33
C LEU A 153 18.24 -11.13 -7.28
N TRP A 154 17.92 -10.71 -6.05
CA TRP A 154 18.88 -10.70 -4.94
C TRP A 154 19.33 -12.11 -4.55
N ASN A 155 18.42 -13.09 -4.53
CA ASN A 155 18.76 -14.49 -4.25
C ASN A 155 19.59 -15.11 -5.38
N LEU A 156 19.29 -14.80 -6.65
CA LEU A 156 20.08 -15.25 -7.79
C LEU A 156 21.51 -14.70 -7.74
N ASP A 157 21.68 -13.42 -7.39
CA ASP A 157 22.98 -12.79 -7.25
C ASP A 157 23.79 -13.40 -6.08
N THR A 158 23.10 -13.73 -4.99
CA THR A 158 23.71 -14.39 -3.82
C THR A 158 24.16 -15.82 -4.14
N MET A 159 23.33 -16.63 -4.80
CA MET A 159 23.64 -18.03 -5.11
C MET A 159 24.69 -18.18 -6.23
N TYR A 160 24.61 -17.38 -7.30
CA TYR A 160 25.47 -17.51 -8.48
C TYR A 160 26.62 -16.48 -8.49
N CYS A 161 26.98 -15.98 -7.31
CA CYS A 161 27.87 -14.82 -7.13
C CYS A 161 29.22 -14.94 -7.86
N SER A 162 29.78 -16.15 -8.01
CA SER A 162 31.04 -16.37 -8.74
C SER A 162 30.90 -16.21 -10.26
N HIS A 163 29.80 -16.71 -10.84
CA HIS A 163 29.49 -16.61 -12.27
C HIS A 163 29.15 -15.16 -12.66
N TRP A 164 28.27 -14.50 -11.91
CA TRP A 164 27.88 -13.10 -12.15
C TRP A 164 29.08 -12.14 -12.00
N ARG A 165 29.94 -12.34 -10.99
CA ARG A 165 31.17 -11.54 -10.85
C ARG A 165 32.18 -11.78 -11.96
N ARG A 166 32.21 -12.95 -12.59
CA ARG A 166 33.07 -13.23 -13.75
C ARG A 166 32.52 -12.57 -15.00
N TRP A 167 31.22 -12.71 -15.26
CA TRP A 167 30.56 -12.06 -16.39
C TRP A 167 30.62 -10.54 -16.31
N ARG A 168 30.36 -9.94 -15.13
CA ARG A 168 30.50 -8.49 -14.92
C ARG A 168 31.90 -7.98 -15.27
N ARG A 169 32.94 -8.72 -14.90
CA ARG A 169 34.34 -8.38 -15.23
C ARG A 169 34.68 -8.55 -16.71
N GLN A 170 34.02 -9.48 -17.40
CA GLN A 170 34.21 -9.70 -18.84
C GLN A 170 33.45 -8.67 -19.69
N VAL A 171 32.27 -8.24 -19.23
CA VAL A 171 31.42 -7.27 -19.93
C VAL A 171 31.94 -5.84 -19.76
N GLY A 172 32.53 -5.50 -18.61
CA GLY A 172 33.08 -4.16 -18.37
C GLY A 172 32.02 -3.05 -18.30
N LEU A 173 32.44 -1.80 -18.14
CA LEU A 173 31.52 -0.66 -18.10
C LEU A 173 31.11 -0.23 -19.52
N PRO A 174 29.87 0.27 -19.73
CA PRO A 174 28.83 0.51 -18.72
C PRO A 174 27.93 -0.71 -18.43
N TRP A 175 27.93 -1.72 -19.31
CA TRP A 175 26.99 -2.84 -19.28
C TRP A 175 27.13 -3.76 -18.06
N GLY A 176 28.28 -3.75 -17.40
CA GLY A 176 28.50 -4.43 -16.13
C GLY A 176 27.61 -3.92 -14.99
N MET A 177 27.11 -2.68 -15.07
CA MET A 177 26.14 -2.13 -14.09
C MET A 177 24.79 -2.85 -14.17
N LEU A 178 24.37 -3.29 -15.37
CA LEU A 178 23.11 -4.02 -15.53
C LEU A 178 23.15 -5.43 -14.93
N LEU A 179 24.36 -5.94 -14.66
CA LEU A 179 24.56 -7.24 -14.04
C LEU A 179 24.64 -7.15 -12.50
N GLU A 180 24.46 -5.97 -11.91
CA GLU A 180 24.42 -5.79 -10.46
C GLU A 180 23.01 -6.07 -9.91
N GLY A 181 22.77 -7.32 -9.50
CA GLY A 181 21.48 -7.73 -8.94
C GLY A 181 21.06 -6.91 -7.71
N HIS A 182 22.02 -6.51 -6.87
CA HIS A 182 21.78 -5.61 -5.74
C HIS A 182 21.28 -4.22 -6.16
N ALA A 183 21.74 -3.67 -7.29
CA ALA A 183 21.24 -2.39 -7.78
C ALA A 183 19.77 -2.52 -8.25
N TRP A 184 19.43 -3.61 -8.94
CA TRP A 184 18.06 -3.90 -9.35
C TRP A 184 17.12 -4.17 -8.17
N TRP A 185 17.63 -4.79 -7.11
CA TRP A 185 16.90 -4.93 -5.84
C TRP A 185 16.44 -3.57 -5.33
N HIS A 186 17.33 -2.58 -5.25
CA HIS A 186 17.01 -1.22 -4.80
C HIS A 186 15.99 -0.52 -5.69
N VAL A 187 16.10 -0.67 -7.02
CA VAL A 187 15.12 -0.11 -7.96
C VAL A 187 13.73 -0.73 -7.76
N LEU A 188 13.66 -2.06 -7.67
CA LEU A 188 12.39 -2.79 -7.56
C LEU A 188 11.70 -2.61 -6.21
N THR A 189 12.48 -2.55 -5.13
CA THR A 189 11.97 -2.26 -3.79
C THR A 189 11.57 -0.80 -3.62
N GLY A 190 12.32 0.14 -4.20
CA GLY A 190 11.92 1.54 -4.30
C GLY A 190 10.59 1.71 -5.05
N LEU A 191 10.40 0.95 -6.13
CA LEU A 191 9.13 0.91 -6.86
C LEU A 191 7.99 0.29 -6.03
N ALA A 192 8.27 -0.79 -5.29
CA ALA A 192 7.29 -1.37 -4.35
C ALA A 192 6.87 -0.36 -3.26
N ALA A 193 7.82 0.39 -2.71
CA ALA A 193 7.57 1.44 -1.73
C ALA A 193 6.74 2.58 -2.32
N TYR A 194 6.97 2.95 -3.59
CA TYR A 194 6.14 3.91 -4.31
C TYR A 194 4.68 3.43 -4.41
N TYR A 195 4.45 2.18 -4.86
CA TYR A 195 3.09 1.62 -4.91
C TYR A 195 2.41 1.62 -3.54
N LEU A 196 3.15 1.25 -2.48
CA LEU A 196 2.64 1.26 -1.11
C LEU A 196 2.25 2.68 -0.64
N LEU A 197 3.09 3.68 -0.95
CA LEU A 197 2.85 5.07 -0.58
C LEU A 197 1.64 5.64 -1.32
N THR A 198 1.61 5.54 -2.65
CA THR A 198 0.50 6.02 -3.48
C THR A 198 -0.80 5.33 -3.10
N TRP A 199 -0.77 4.02 -2.86
CA TRP A 199 -1.93 3.27 -2.40
C TRP A 199 -2.41 3.79 -1.04
N GLY A 200 -1.49 4.01 -0.08
CA GLY A 200 -1.82 4.56 1.23
C GLY A 200 -2.44 5.96 1.17
N VAL A 201 -1.91 6.84 0.29
CA VAL A 201 -2.46 8.18 0.07
C VAL A 201 -3.86 8.10 -0.52
N TYR A 202 -4.05 7.32 -1.59
CA TYR A 202 -5.35 7.17 -2.23
C TYR A 202 -6.39 6.56 -1.28
N LEU A 203 -5.99 5.51 -0.53
CA LEU A 203 -6.83 4.89 0.49
C LEU A 203 -7.31 5.92 1.53
N ARG A 204 -6.45 6.83 2.00
CA ARG A 204 -6.86 7.89 2.94
C ARG A 204 -7.92 8.81 2.36
N TYR A 205 -7.77 9.29 1.12
CA TYR A 205 -8.81 10.09 0.48
C TYR A 205 -10.15 9.34 0.38
N CYS A 206 -10.10 8.05 0.05
CA CYS A 206 -11.30 7.22 0.01
C CYS A 206 -11.95 7.04 1.39
N LEU A 207 -11.15 6.94 2.46
CA LEU A 207 -11.64 6.82 3.84
C LEU A 207 -12.23 8.12 4.39
N GLU A 208 -11.71 9.27 3.98
CA GLU A 208 -12.22 10.59 4.37
C GLU A 208 -13.49 11.00 3.60
N GLY A 209 -13.96 10.17 2.66
CA GLY A 209 -15.10 10.52 1.80
C GLY A 209 -14.77 11.58 0.74
N ARG A 210 -13.49 11.93 0.59
CA ARG A 210 -12.97 12.95 -0.33
C ARG A 210 -12.48 12.35 -1.66
N MET A 211 -13.05 11.20 -2.02
CA MET A 211 -12.74 10.51 -3.28
C MET A 211 -13.17 11.31 -4.52
N ASP A 212 -14.05 12.29 -4.36
CA ASP A 212 -14.55 13.11 -5.47
C ASP A 212 -13.57 14.24 -5.84
N GLU A 213 -12.70 14.62 -4.91
CA GLU A 213 -11.66 15.64 -5.11
C GLU A 213 -10.45 15.10 -5.86
N VAL A 214 -10.26 13.78 -5.90
CA VAL A 214 -9.06 13.13 -6.42
C VAL A 214 -9.38 11.97 -7.35
N GLU A 215 -8.54 11.80 -8.37
CA GLU A 215 -8.58 10.63 -9.23
C GLU A 215 -7.24 9.91 -9.26
N LEU A 216 -7.30 8.58 -9.39
CA LEU A 216 -6.13 7.76 -9.59
C LEU A 216 -5.86 7.69 -11.09
N VAL A 217 -4.85 8.44 -11.56
CA VAL A 217 -4.46 8.49 -12.96
C VAL A 217 -3.42 7.40 -13.20
N TRP A 218 -3.78 6.41 -14.01
CA TRP A 218 -2.87 5.35 -14.42
C TRP A 218 -3.17 4.87 -15.85
N PRO A 219 -2.72 5.62 -16.87
CA PRO A 219 -3.09 5.36 -18.26
C PRO A 219 -2.54 4.04 -18.81
N SER A 220 -1.42 3.55 -18.27
CA SER A 220 -0.81 2.29 -18.68
C SER A 220 -0.04 1.65 -17.54
N LEU A 221 -0.27 0.36 -17.32
CA LEU A 221 0.43 -0.43 -16.29
C LEU A 221 1.95 -0.55 -16.52
N TRP A 222 2.41 -0.35 -17.76
CA TRP A 222 3.81 -0.61 -18.15
C TRP A 222 4.60 0.66 -18.45
N THR A 223 3.94 1.72 -18.92
CA THR A 223 4.60 2.95 -19.39
C THR A 223 4.34 4.15 -18.47
N SER A 224 3.52 3.99 -17.44
CA SER A 224 3.22 5.05 -16.47
C SER A 224 3.15 4.51 -15.05
N MET A 225 3.36 5.40 -14.09
CA MET A 225 3.20 5.12 -12.66
C MET A 225 1.88 5.70 -12.17
N PRO A 226 1.19 5.03 -11.23
CA PRO A 226 -0.07 5.54 -10.71
C PRO A 226 0.16 6.81 -9.91
N THR A 227 -0.54 7.89 -10.27
CA THR A 227 -0.54 9.16 -9.54
C THR A 227 -1.91 9.45 -8.96
N VAL A 228 -1.94 10.08 -7.78
CA VAL A 228 -3.17 10.62 -7.19
C VAL A 228 -3.20 12.11 -7.52
N GLU A 229 -4.07 12.49 -8.43
CA GLU A 229 -4.21 13.86 -8.93
C GLU A 229 -5.52 14.47 -8.46
N LYS A 230 -5.55 15.80 -8.33
CA LYS A 230 -6.82 16.50 -8.10
C LYS A 230 -7.67 16.38 -9.35
N ARG A 231 -8.96 16.16 -9.15
CA ARG A 231 -9.89 16.06 -10.27
C ARG A 231 -10.14 17.45 -10.83
N ASP A 232 -9.72 17.70 -12.07
CA ASP A 232 -10.01 18.94 -12.78
C ASP A 232 -11.46 18.94 -13.26
N GLU A 233 -12.32 19.76 -12.65
CA GLU A 233 -13.72 19.94 -13.07
C GLU A 233 -13.87 20.55 -14.49
N THR A 234 -12.76 20.99 -15.09
CA THR A 234 -12.70 21.67 -16.39
C THR A 234 -12.34 20.76 -17.57
N ARG A 235 -12.03 19.48 -17.36
CA ARG A 235 -11.83 18.49 -18.44
C ARG A 235 -13.16 17.80 -18.79
N PHE A 236 -14.02 18.50 -19.51
CA PHE A 236 -15.16 17.95 -20.23
C PHE A 236 -15.01 18.23 -21.72
#